data_AF-A0A7X5VN45-F1
#
_entry.id   AF-A0A7X5VN45-F1
#
_cell.length_a   1.000
_cell.length_b   1.000
_cell.length_c   1.000
_cell.angle_alpha   90.00
_cell.angle_beta   90.00
_cell.angle_gamma   90.00
#
_symmetry.space_group_name_H-M   'P 1'
#
loop_
_entity.id
_entity.type
_entity.pdbx_description
1 polymer ?
#
loop_
_entity_poly.entity_id
_entity_poly.type
_entity_poly.pdbx_seq_one_letter_code
_entity_poly.pdbx_strand_id
1 'polypeptide(L)'
;MPLIKVREDESLENALKRFKRKCEKSGILTEIKNALKRFKRKCEKSGILTEIKKRQHYEKPSVKKKRKALAARKKLLKRLAQERRMNG
;
A
#
# COMPACT_ATOMS: atom_id res chain seq x y z
N MET A 1 5.78 -6.81 23.85
CA MET A 1 5.73 -8.19 23.32
C MET A 1 5.01 -9.07 24.34
N PRO A 2 3.93 -9.78 23.96
CA PRO A 2 3.15 -10.58 24.90
C PRO A 2 3.95 -11.80 25.36
N LEU A 3 4.24 -11.87 26.66
CA LEU A 3 4.80 -13.04 27.32
C LEU A 3 3.71 -13.70 28.17
N ILE A 4 3.57 -15.03 28.09
CA ILE A 4 2.68 -15.82 28.94
C ILE A 4 3.47 -16.95 29.59
N LYS A 5 3.28 -17.11 30.90
CA LYS A 5 3.68 -18.30 31.65
C LYS A 5 2.47 -19.22 31.78
N VAL A 6 2.64 -20.48 31.39
CA VAL A 6 1.64 -21.54 31.58
C VAL A 6 1.55 -21.82 33.08
N ARG A 7 0.33 -21.93 33.60
CA ARG A 7 0.11 -22.27 35.01
C ARG A 7 -0.07 -23.79 35.13
N GLU A 8 0.27 -24.35 36.28
CA GLU A 8 0.16 -25.80 36.52
C GLU A 8 -1.29 -26.30 36.51
N ASP A 9 -2.25 -25.42 36.77
CA ASP A 9 -3.70 -25.67 36.77
C ASP A 9 -4.39 -25.39 35.42
N GLU A 10 -3.66 -25.01 34.38
CA GLU A 10 -4.24 -24.61 33.09
C GLU A 10 -3.91 -25.57 31.94
N SER A 11 -4.91 -25.86 31.11
CA SER A 11 -4.69 -26.58 29.85
C SER A 11 -3.95 -25.71 28.83
N LEU A 12 -3.14 -26.34 27.98
CA LEU A 12 -2.38 -25.64 26.94
C LEU A 12 -3.25 -24.74 26.03
N GLU A 13 -4.48 -25.17 25.73
CA GLU A 13 -5.44 -24.39 24.95
C GLU A 13 -5.85 -23.09 25.65
N ASN A 14 -6.07 -23.15 26.97
CA ASN A 14 -6.42 -21.96 27.74
C ASN A 14 -5.25 -20.97 27.80
N ALA A 15 -4.01 -21.47 27.89
CA ALA A 15 -2.80 -20.66 27.78
C ALA A 15 -2.73 -19.92 26.43
N LEU A 16 -2.96 -20.64 25.33
CA LEU A 16 -2.98 -20.07 23.97
C LEU A 16 -4.10 -19.04 23.79
N LYS A 17 -5.27 -19.28 24.37
CA LYS A 17 -6.40 -18.34 24.33
C LYS A 17 -6.08 -17.04 25.07
N ARG A 18 -5.40 -17.10 26.22
CA ARG A 18 -4.88 -15.92 26.93
C ARG A 18 -3.82 -15.19 26.11
N PHE A 19 -2.95 -15.93 25.43
CA PHE A 19 -1.88 -15.35 24.61
C PHE A 19 -2.46 -14.56 23.43
N LYS A 20 -3.40 -15.17 22.71
CA LYS A 20 -4.09 -14.52 21.59
C LYS A 20 -4.79 -13.23 22.04
N ARG A 21 -5.53 -13.27 23.15
CA ARG A 21 -6.15 -12.07 23.74
C ARG A 21 -5.12 -11.01 24.11
N LYS A 22 -3.94 -11.39 24.63
CA LYS A 22 -2.87 -10.46 24.98
C LYS A 22 -2.22 -9.83 23.74
N CYS A 23 -2.03 -10.60 22.66
CA CYS A 23 -1.59 -10.08 21.37
C CYS A 23 -2.58 -9.05 20.81
N GLU A 24 -3.87 -9.37 20.82
CA GLU A 24 -4.94 -8.48 20.34
C GLU A 24 -5.02 -7.21 21.20
N LYS A 25 -5.02 -7.33 22.54
CA LYS A 25 -5.06 -6.19 23.46
C LYS A 25 -3.82 -5.30 23.38
N SER A 26 -2.65 -5.88 23.11
CA SER A 26 -1.41 -5.10 22.93
C SER A 26 -1.41 -4.28 21.63
N GLY A 27 -2.34 -4.52 20.71
CA GLY A 27 -2.43 -3.80 19.44
C GLY A 27 -1.29 -4.09 18.46
N ILE A 28 -0.35 -4.99 18.79
CA ILE A 28 0.86 -5.23 17.98
C ILE A 28 0.54 -5.64 16.55
N LEU A 29 -0.53 -6.44 16.35
CA LEU A 29 -0.98 -6.85 15.02
C LEU A 29 -1.52 -5.65 14.21
N THR A 30 -2.23 -4.74 14.86
CA THR A 30 -2.73 -3.52 14.24
C THR A 30 -1.59 -2.57 13.88
N GLU A 31 -0.60 -2.46 14.76
CA GLU A 31 0.56 -1.61 14.56
C GLU A 31 1.46 -2.09 13.41
N ILE A 32 1.72 -3.40 13.32
CA ILE A 32 2.43 -4.00 12.18
C ILE A 32 1.67 -3.76 10.87
N LYS A 33 0.34 -3.99 10.85
CA LYS A 33 -0.49 -3.70 9.66
C LYS A 33 -0.39 -2.24 9.24
N ASN A 34 -0.43 -1.31 10.21
CA ASN A 34 -0.30 0.12 9.94
C ASN A 34 1.10 0.48 9.43
N ALA A 35 2.15 -0.10 10.00
CA ALA A 35 3.53 0.09 9.53
C ALA A 35 3.70 -0.38 8.09
N LEU A 36 3.18 -1.57 7.74
CA LEU A 36 3.19 -2.09 6.37
C LEU A 36 2.40 -1.19 5.41
N LYS A 37 1.24 -0.67 5.85
CA LYS A 37 0.44 0.28 5.04
C LYS A 37 1.20 1.58 4.78
N ARG A 38 1.89 2.12 5.80
CA ARG A 38 2.72 3.33 5.67
C ARG A 38 3.91 3.08 4.76
N PHE A 39 4.57 1.93 4.88
CA PHE A 39 5.67 1.52 4.01
C PHE A 39 5.22 1.42 2.54
N LYS A 40 4.11 0.72 2.28
CA LYS A 40 3.54 0.60 0.93
C LYS A 40 3.26 1.97 0.32
N ARG A 41 2.65 2.90 1.09
CA ARG A 41 2.42 4.29 0.65
C ARG A 41 3.72 5.03 0.36
N LYS A 42 4.79 4.83 1.15
CA LYS A 42 6.11 5.43 0.87
C LYS A 42 6.68 4.91 -0.46
N CYS A 43 6.59 3.60 -0.72
CA CYS A 43 7.02 3.00 -2.00
C CYS A 43 6.20 3.48 -3.21
N GLU A 44 4.88 3.65 -3.02
CA GLU A 44 4.01 4.23 -4.05
C GLU A 44 4.36 5.70 -4.31
N LYS A 45 4.59 6.48 -3.24
CA LYS A 45 4.94 7.91 -3.33
C LYS A 45 6.31 8.13 -3.96
N SER A 46 7.30 7.27 -3.66
CA SER A 46 8.63 7.35 -4.30
C SER A 46 8.58 6.94 -5.77
N GLY A 47 7.53 6.25 -6.22
CA GLY A 47 7.37 5.83 -7.61
C GLY A 47 8.30 4.69 -8.02
N ILE A 48 9.00 4.05 -7.09
CA ILE A 48 10.04 3.04 -7.36
C ILE A 48 9.53 1.90 -8.27
N LEU A 49 8.30 1.41 -8.02
CA LEU A 49 7.69 0.36 -8.85
C LEU A 49 7.38 0.83 -10.28
N THR A 50 6.99 2.11 -10.43
CA THR A 50 6.73 2.70 -11.75
C THR A 50 8.03 2.87 -12.53
N GLU A 51 9.09 3.25 -11.84
CA GLU A 51 10.42 3.39 -12.43
C GLU A 51 10.99 2.05 -12.89
N ILE A 52 10.92 1.01 -12.05
CA ILE A 52 11.32 -0.35 -12.42
C ILE A 52 10.59 -0.79 -13.69
N LYS A 53 9.25 -0.66 -13.72
CA LYS A 53 8.45 -1.04 -14.90
C LYS A 53 8.81 -0.24 -16.15
N LYS A 54 9.16 1.04 -16.00
CA LYS A 54 9.57 1.90 -17.11
C LYS A 54 10.97 1.59 -17.63
N ARG A 55 11.86 1.10 -16.77
CA ARG A 55 13.25 0.75 -17.09
C ARG A 55 13.42 -0.72 -17.48
N GLN A 56 12.38 -1.55 -17.32
CA GLN A 56 12.41 -2.98 -17.63
C GLN A 56 12.79 -3.27 -19.10
N HIS A 57 12.43 -2.37 -20.02
CA HIS A 57 12.78 -2.47 -21.43
C HIS A 57 13.19 -1.10 -21.98
N TYR A 58 14.10 -1.11 -22.95
CA TYR A 58 14.51 0.11 -23.65
C TYR A 58 13.34 0.68 -24.47
N GLU A 59 13.06 1.96 -24.28
CA GLU A 59 12.10 2.72 -25.07
C GLU A 59 12.85 3.79 -25.87
N LYS A 60 12.79 3.70 -27.20
CA LYS A 60 13.40 4.70 -28.09
C LYS A 60 12.93 6.13 -27.72
N PRO A 61 13.79 7.17 -27.81
CA PRO A 61 13.42 8.53 -27.44
C PRO A 61 12.16 9.07 -28.13
N SER A 62 11.96 8.74 -29.41
CA SER A 62 10.77 9.12 -30.19
C SER A 62 9.49 8.52 -29.61
N VAL A 63 9.50 7.22 -29.26
CA VAL A 63 8.36 6.50 -28.66
C VAL A 63 8.03 7.10 -27.29
N LYS A 64 9.06 7.37 -26.47
CA LYS A 64 8.91 8.02 -25.16
C LYS A 64 8.28 9.41 -25.28
N LYS A 65 8.68 10.20 -26.28
CA LYS A 65 8.10 11.53 -26.56
C LYS A 65 6.63 11.41 -27.00
N LYS A 66 6.32 10.49 -27.92
CA LYS A 66 4.96 10.22 -28.40
C LYS A 66 4.04 9.77 -27.25
N ARG A 67 4.49 8.83 -26.41
CA ARG A 67 3.73 8.35 -25.25
C ARG A 67 3.40 9.48 -24.27
N LYS A 68 4.37 10.33 -23.95
CA LYS A 68 4.17 11.50 -23.07
C LYS A 68 3.15 12.49 -23.65
N ALA A 69 3.25 12.82 -24.93
CA ALA A 69 2.33 13.75 -25.59
C ALA A 69 0.88 13.24 -25.58
N LEU A 70 0.68 11.96 -25.88
CA LEU A 70 -0.65 11.32 -25.84
C LEU A 70 -1.23 11.32 -24.43
N ALA A 71 -0.42 11.01 -23.42
CA ALA A 71 -0.86 11.05 -22.01
C ALA A 71 -1.28 12.47 -21.58
N ALA A 72 -0.52 13.50 -21.98
CA ALA A 72 -0.86 14.89 -21.71
C ALA A 72 -2.18 15.32 -22.39
N ARG A 73 -2.35 14.99 -23.68
CA ARG A 73 -3.59 15.25 -24.42
C ARG A 73 -4.80 14.58 -23.76
N LYS A 74 -4.67 13.29 -23.39
CA LYS A 74 -5.74 12.56 -22.70
C LYS A 74 -6.11 13.19 -21.35
N LYS A 75 -5.12 13.68 -20.60
CA LYS A 75 -5.33 14.36 -19.31
C LYS A 75 -6.09 15.68 -19.51
N LEU A 76 -5.72 16.48 -20.53
CA LEU A 76 -6.41 17.73 -20.87
C LEU A 76 -7.87 17.47 -21.26
N LEU A 77 -8.11 16.51 -22.17
CA LEU A 77 -9.46 16.16 -22.60
C LEU A 77 -10.34 15.71 -21.43
N LYS A 78 -9.79 14.93 -20.49
CA LYS A 78 -10.51 14.51 -19.28
C LYS A 78 -10.87 15.70 -18.38
N ARG A 79 -9.96 16.67 -18.22
CA ARG A 79 -10.20 17.90 -17.44
C ARG A 79 -11.31 18.74 -18.07
N LEU A 80 -11.23 19.00 -19.38
CA LEU A 80 -12.25 19.76 -20.10
C LEU A 80 -13.63 19.08 -20.05
N ALA A 81 -13.68 17.74 -20.17
CA ALA A 81 -14.92 17.00 -20.04
C ALA A 81 -15.52 17.11 -18.63
N GLN A 82 -14.68 17.17 -17.60
CA GLN A 82 -15.13 17.37 -16.22
C GLN A 82 -15.63 18.81 -15.99
N GLU A 83 -14.92 19.82 -16.49
CA GLU A 83 -15.35 21.22 -16.44
C GLU A 83 -16.71 21.42 -17.14
N ARG A 84 -16.91 20.81 -18.32
CA ARG A 84 -18.20 20.83 -19.02
C ARG A 84 -19.35 20.19 -18.24
N ARG A 85 -19.08 19.16 -17.43
CA ARG A 85 -20.10 18.52 -16.58
C ARG A 85 -20.45 19.31 -15.32
N MET A 86 -19.54 20.17 -14.85
CA MET A 86 -19.77 21.00 -13.67
C MET A 86 -20.42 22.34 -14.02
N ASN A 87 -20.25 22.80 -15.26
CA ASN A 87 -20.73 24.10 -15.75
C ASN A 87 -22.04 24.01 -16.56
N GLY A 88 -22.61 22.83 -16.70
CA GLY A 88 -23.92 22.59 -17.33
C GLY A 88 -24.80 21.80 -16.37
#